data_AF-A0A8T6LNH4-F1
#
_entry.id   AF-A0A8T6LNH4-F1
#
_cell.length_a   1.000
_cell.length_b   1.000
_cell.length_c   1.000
_cell.angle_alpha   90.00
_cell.angle_beta   90.00
_cell.angle_gamma   90.00
#
_symmetry.space_group_name_H-M   'P 1'
#
loop_
_entity.id
_entity.type
_entity.pdbx_description
1 polymer ?
#
loop_
_entity_poly.entity_id
_entity_poly.type
_entity_poly.pdbx_seq_one_letter_code
_entity_poly.pdbx_strand_id
1 'polypeptide(L)' 'TYGLSGSVWTRDLETARRMTRLIDAGQVGVNCHAAMDPTMPFGGNKQSGWGREFVEAALDLYTKTKAVTLSWS' A
#
# COMPACT_ATOMS: atom_id res chain seq x y z
N THR A 1 -13.13 11.98 2.73
CA THR A 1 -11.80 12.19 3.34
C THR A 1 -10.77 11.35 2.60
N TYR A 2 -9.51 11.80 2.59
CA TYR A 2 -8.39 11.21 1.85
C TYR A 2 -7.49 10.34 2.74
N GLY A 3 -6.58 9.57 2.12
CA GLY A 3 -5.67 8.64 2.81
C GLY A 3 -4.55 8.12 1.92
N LEU A 4 -3.84 8.99 1.20
CA LEU A 4 -2.75 8.59 0.31
C LEU A 4 -1.49 8.23 1.11
N SER A 5 -0.90 9.23 1.76
CA SER A 5 0.35 9.10 2.52
C SER A 5 0.31 9.93 3.79
N GLY A 6 1.07 9.50 4.80
CA GLY A 6 1.30 10.22 6.04
C GLY A 6 2.73 10.01 6.56
N SER A 7 3.11 10.77 7.60
CA SER A 7 4.41 10.60 8.24
C SER A 7 4.35 10.83 9.74
N VAL A 8 5.15 10.09 10.49
CA VAL A 8 5.36 10.23 11.94
C VAL A 8 6.78 10.71 12.17
N TRP A 9 6.94 11.80 12.94
CA TRP A 9 8.25 12.34 13.30
C TRP A 9 8.45 12.19 14.80
N THR A 10 9.33 11.27 15.20
CA THR A 10 9.56 10.94 16.61
C THR A 10 10.90 10.25 16.80
N ARG A 11 11.45 10.36 18.02
CA ARG A 11 12.60 9.56 18.47
C ARG A 11 12.18 8.34 19.29
N ASP A 12 10.89 8.25 19.65
CA ASP A 12 10.33 7.18 20.47
C ASP A 12 9.76 6.06 19.59
N LEU A 13 10.31 4.85 19.74
CA LEU A 13 9.96 3.70 18.91
C LEU A 13 8.52 3.21 19.17
N GLU A 14 8.03 3.28 20.40
CA GLU A 14 6.68 2.86 20.74
C GLU A 14 5.64 3.76 20.08
N THR A 15 5.88 5.08 20.11
CA THR A 15 5.09 6.09 19.42
C THR A 15 5.12 5.85 17.91
N ALA A 16 6.29 5.58 17.32
CA ALA A 16 6.37 5.25 15.89
C ALA A 16 5.50 4.04 15.54
N ARG A 17 5.59 2.94 16.29
CA ARG A 17 4.81 1.72 16.05
C ARG A 17 3.31 1.89 16.30
N ARG A 18 2.94 2.68 17.31
CA ARG A 18 1.52 2.98 17.61
C ARG A 18 0.91 3.86 16.53
N MET A 19 1.59 4.93 16.14
CA MET A 19 1.06 5.88 15.17
C MET A 19 0.94 5.28 13.77
N THR A 20 1.91 4.47 13.32
CA THR A 20 1.82 3.80 12.01
C THR A 20 0.63 2.84 11.89
N ARG A 21 0.11 2.32 13.01
CA ARG A 21 -1.11 1.49 13.04
C ARG A 21 -2.41 2.29 13.08
N LEU A 22 -2.38 3.49 13.67
CA LEU A 22 -3.56 4.34 13.82
C LEU A 22 -3.82 5.21 12.59
N ILE A 23 -2.78 5.56 11.84
CA ILE A 23 -2.89 6.37 10.63
C ILE A 23 -3.45 5.50 9.50
N ASP A 24 -4.70 5.77 9.12
CA ASP A 24 -5.31 5.16 7.96
C ASP A 24 -4.93 5.94 6.68
N ALA A 25 -3.78 5.56 6.13
CA ALA A 25 -3.23 5.94 4.84
C ALA A 25 -2.55 4.72 4.19
N GLY A 26 -2.42 4.73 2.86
CA GLY A 26 -1.79 3.61 2.17
C GLY A 26 -0.27 3.55 2.30
N GLN A 27 0.37 4.66 2.69
CA GLN A 27 1.79 4.70 3.06
C GLN A 27 2.01 5.58 4.31
N VAL A 28 2.84 5.11 5.25
CA VAL A 28 3.24 5.89 6.44
C VAL A 28 4.75 5.82 6.62
N GLY A 29 5.43 6.96 6.48
CA GLY A 29 6.87 7.10 6.76
C GLY A 29 7.14 7.41 8.24
N VAL A 30 8.29 6.97 8.77
CA VAL A 30 8.77 7.37 10.10
C VAL A 30 10.08 8.14 9.93
N ASN A 31 10.13 9.39 10.38
CA ASN A 31 11.24 10.32 10.19
C ASN A 31 11.66 10.54 8.72
N CYS A 32 10.70 10.34 7.81
CA CYS A 32 10.79 10.65 6.39
C CYS A 32 9.39 10.96 5.85
N HIS A 33 9.31 11.60 4.69
CA HIS A 33 8.05 11.87 4.00
C HIS A 33 8.25 11.68 2.50
N ALA A 34 7.22 11.16 1.81
CA ALA A 34 7.27 10.87 0.37
C ALA A 34 8.49 10.03 -0.07
N ALA A 35 9.02 9.19 0.82
CA ALA A 35 10.07 8.23 0.50
C ALA A 35 9.47 7.06 -0.28
N MET A 36 9.28 7.26 -1.59
CA MET A 36 8.82 6.22 -2.50
C MET A 36 9.99 5.39 -2.99
N ASP A 37 9.80 4.07 -3.04
CA ASP A 37 10.75 3.12 -3.58
C ASP A 37 10.00 2.15 -4.50
N PRO A 38 10.43 1.92 -5.76
CA PRO A 38 9.80 0.96 -6.67
C PRO A 38 9.79 -0.49 -6.17
N THR A 39 10.56 -0.82 -5.12
CA THR A 39 10.56 -2.13 -4.47
C THR A 39 9.59 -2.20 -3.28
N MET A 40 8.76 -1.18 -3.06
CA MET A 40 7.68 -1.19 -2.07
C MET A 40 6.32 -0.90 -2.74
N PRO A 41 5.22 -1.54 -2.28
CA PRO A 41 3.88 -1.21 -2.76
C PRO A 41 3.53 0.26 -2.47
N PHE A 42 2.89 0.93 -3.42
CA PHE A 42 2.39 2.30 -3.26
C PHE A 42 0.91 2.39 -3.64
N GLY A 43 0.11 3.13 -2.89
CA GLY A 43 -1.29 3.37 -3.23
C GLY A 43 -2.02 4.04 -2.08
N GLY A 44 -3.24 4.52 -2.34
CA GLY A 44 -4.05 5.23 -1.34
C GLY A 44 -5.12 4.36 -0.71
N ASN A 45 -5.72 4.92 0.35
CA ASN A 45 -6.97 4.45 0.95
C ASN A 45 -8.05 5.54 0.77
N LYS A 46 -9.32 5.19 1.03
CA LYS A 46 -10.48 6.12 1.01
C LYS A 46 -10.63 6.80 -0.37
N GLN A 47 -10.85 8.12 -0.39
CA GLN A 47 -10.95 8.90 -1.61
C GLN A 47 -9.61 9.06 -2.35
N SER A 48 -8.49 8.60 -1.77
CA SER A 48 -7.20 8.58 -2.46
C SER A 48 -7.03 7.38 -3.40
N GLY A 49 -8.05 6.53 -3.52
CA GLY A 49 -8.09 5.43 -4.49
C GLY A 49 -8.03 4.05 -3.84
N TRP A 50 -7.90 3.05 -4.71
CA TRP A 50 -7.84 1.63 -4.39
C TRP A 50 -6.77 0.95 -5.27
N GLY A 51 -6.32 -0.23 -4.87
CA GLY A 51 -5.21 -0.94 -5.52
C GLY A 51 -3.83 -0.49 -5.02
N ARG A 52 -2.79 -1.19 -5.47
CA ARG A 52 -1.39 -0.87 -5.19
C ARG A 52 -0.59 -0.96 -6.48
N GLU A 53 0.30 0.01 -6.67
CA GLU A 53 1.32 0.03 -7.69
C GLU A 53 2.63 -0.54 -7.15
N PHE A 54 3.54 -0.84 -8.07
CA PHE A 54 4.84 -1.50 -7.83
C PHE A 54 4.75 -2.92 -7.28
N VAL A 55 5.91 -3.60 -7.37
CA VAL A 55 6.14 -4.98 -6.94
C VAL A 55 5.04 -5.96 -7.39
N GLU A 56 4.96 -7.12 -6.75
CA GLU A 56 3.94 -8.14 -7.04
C GLU A 56 2.51 -7.62 -6.80
N ALA A 57 2.34 -6.68 -5.87
CA ALA A 57 1.04 -6.09 -5.53
C ALA A 57 0.34 -5.39 -6.71
N ALA A 58 1.10 -4.93 -7.71
CA ALA A 58 0.55 -4.33 -8.92
C ALA A 58 0.12 -5.36 -9.97
N LEU A 59 0.69 -6.58 -9.97
CA LEU A 59 0.47 -7.54 -11.06
C LEU A 59 -1.00 -7.91 -11.22
N ASP A 60 -1.74 -8.02 -10.12
CA ASP A 60 -3.18 -8.29 -10.13
C ASP A 60 -3.99 -7.18 -10.83
N LEU A 61 -3.50 -5.94 -10.86
CA LEU A 61 -4.14 -4.82 -11.55
C LEU A 61 -3.87 -4.83 -13.06
N TYR A 62 -2.74 -5.42 -13.49
CA TYR A 62 -2.32 -5.46 -14.89
C TYR A 62 -2.54 -6.81 -15.57
N THR A 63 -2.99 -7.83 -14.83
CA THR A 63 -3.29 -9.16 -15.35
C THR A 63 -4.78 -9.47 -15.22
N LYS A 64 -5.26 -10.47 -15.99
CA LYS A 64 -6.64 -10.94 -15.91
C LYS A 64 -6.65 -12.44 -15.66
N THR A 65 -7.15 -12.85 -14.51
CA THR A 65 -7.34 -14.26 -14.18
C THR A 65 -8.38 -14.88 -15.12
N LYS A 66 -8.01 -15.99 -15.78
CA LYS A 66 -8.90 -16.77 -16.64
C LYS A 66 -8.98 -18.20 -16.11
N ALA A 67 -10.18 -18.64 -15.78
CA ALA A 67 -10.45 -20.05 -15.47
C ALA A 67 -10.72 -20.83 -16.77
N VAL A 68 -10.12 -22.01 -16.90
CA VAL A 68 -10.33 -22.94 -18.03
C VAL A 68 -10.59 -24.32 -17.45
N THR A 69 -11.70 -24.94 -17.83
CA THR A 69 -12.06 -26.31 -17.45
C THR A 69 -12.13 -27.16 -18.70
N LEU A 70 -11.49 -28.34 -18.68
CA LEU A 70 -11.49 -29.30 -19.78
C LEU A 70 -12.14 -30.60 -19.30
N SER A 71 -13.05 -31.14 -20.12
CA SER A 71 -13.59 -32.49 -20.00
C SER A 71 -13.39 -33.18 -21.33
N TRP A 72 -12.58 -34.23 -21.37
CA TRP A 72 -12.35 -35.05 -22.56
C TRP A 72 -12.87 -36.48 -22.32
N SER A 73 -13.22 -37.18 -23.40
CA SER A 73 -13.67 -38.58 -23.42
C SER A 73 -12.52 -39.55 -23.60
#